data_AF-A0A0H5LYC8-F1
#
_entry.id   AF-A0A0H5LYC8-F1
#
_cell.length_a   1.000
_cell.length_b   1.000
_cell.length_c   1.000
_cell.angle_alpha   90.00
_cell.angle_beta   90.00
_cell.angle_gamma   90.00
#
_symmetry.space_group_name_H-M   'P 1'
#
loop_
_entity.id
_entity.type
_entity.pdbx_description
1 polymer ?
#
loop_
_entity_poly.entity_id
_entity_poly.type
_entity_poly.pdbx_seq_one_letter_code
_entity_poly.pdbx_strand_id
1 'polypeptide(L)'
;MKVKNKYLFIGLILSIVAPTAMAEPYFYNNYVKSYSNCSIKVLDDNSVDISFRVNLADNLFNLQKAGKHLRQWQELIKSERIIPLSRNNALLSLYFYNTDGSPVLNTQFGDIRDLKINGVSPEKSNNTLKQIIFHSGSAAFNQPYYSVSFNVAANVLKSIRVGATVGGILIASSTKQEYFLLSSKGVSFNSLGNQCESFDPQLGIAPPTLSVDPKFRLTSETWQLKTVDLDHLLDSIANGQSFHAPLVNPIVSRFCLHYRSMGVSGYRYMIKASNLNGLAGNNQYFQLKEKEGHHTIHYKVRMKNADNTEANFELPKDQKFIRLDKNSDMEQMCWSPRMRLYPTDTSTNIGHYSDTLNFTITPEA
;
A
#
# COMPACT_ATOMS: atom_id res chain seq x y z
N MET A 1 -7.43 72.45 7.56
CA MET A 1 -7.58 71.96 6.17
C MET A 1 -6.72 70.71 6.01
N LYS A 2 -7.31 69.61 5.54
CA LYS A 2 -6.78 68.23 5.58
C LYS A 2 -6.08 67.87 4.26
N VAL A 3 -4.84 67.36 4.37
CA VAL A 3 -4.19 66.22 3.69
C VAL A 3 -4.46 65.97 2.20
N LYS A 4 -3.39 65.83 1.39
CA LYS A 4 -2.97 64.56 0.72
C LYS A 4 -1.88 64.81 -0.33
N ASN A 5 -0.63 64.50 0.03
CA ASN A 5 0.39 64.16 -0.95
C ASN A 5 0.67 62.65 -0.82
N LYS A 6 0.17 61.87 -1.78
CA LYS A 6 0.40 60.43 -1.88
C LYS A 6 1.64 60.21 -2.75
N TYR A 7 2.79 59.94 -2.12
CA TYR A 7 3.88 59.24 -2.79
C TYR A 7 3.86 57.78 -2.32
N LEU A 8 3.54 56.92 -3.28
CA LEU A 8 3.45 55.48 -3.17
C LEU A 8 4.87 54.92 -3.08
N PHE A 9 5.32 54.53 -1.88
CA PHE A 9 6.48 53.67 -1.72
C PHE A 9 6.06 52.25 -2.11
N ILE A 10 6.32 51.88 -3.36
CA ILE A 10 6.35 50.49 -3.81
C ILE A 10 7.67 49.91 -3.28
N GLY A 11 7.63 49.44 -2.04
CA GLY A 11 8.68 48.60 -1.47
C GLY A 11 8.48 47.18 -1.97
N LEU A 12 9.14 46.84 -3.08
CA LEU A 12 9.19 45.49 -3.63
C LEU A 12 10.07 44.65 -2.68
N ILE A 13 9.46 44.04 -1.66
CA ILE A 13 10.10 43.00 -0.86
C ILE A 13 10.18 41.76 -1.75
N LEU A 14 11.25 41.70 -2.54
CA LEU A 14 11.75 40.47 -3.16
C LEU A 14 12.29 39.60 -2.01
N SER A 15 11.39 38.83 -1.40
CA SER A 15 11.75 37.67 -0.57
C SER A 15 12.38 36.62 -1.48
N ILE A 16 13.62 36.84 -1.89
CA ILE A 16 14.46 35.82 -2.49
C ILE A 16 14.83 34.88 -1.34
N VAL A 17 13.94 33.93 -1.06
CA VAL A 17 14.35 32.67 -0.43
C VAL A 17 15.21 32.01 -1.50
N ALA A 18 16.51 32.29 -1.49
CA ALA A 18 17.45 31.49 -2.25
C ALA A 18 17.28 30.06 -1.71
N PRO A 19 16.81 29.09 -2.51
CA PRO A 19 16.93 27.71 -2.08
C PRO A 19 18.42 27.51 -1.83
N THR A 20 18.79 27.11 -0.61
CA THR A 20 20.14 26.61 -0.34
C THR A 20 20.37 25.46 -1.31
N ALA A 21 21.06 25.74 -2.41
CA ALA A 21 21.42 24.73 -3.40
C ALA A 21 22.38 23.77 -2.70
N MET A 22 21.84 22.68 -2.18
CA MET A 22 22.63 21.58 -1.66
C MET A 22 23.45 21.03 -2.82
N ALA A 23 24.76 20.82 -2.59
CA ALA A 23 25.60 20.23 -3.61
C ALA A 23 25.09 18.81 -3.92
N GLU A 24 24.93 18.52 -5.22
CA GLU A 24 24.59 17.18 -5.68
C GLU A 24 25.64 16.17 -5.17
N PRO A 25 25.22 15.00 -4.68
CA PRO A 25 26.14 14.00 -4.17
C PRO A 25 26.92 13.34 -5.31
N TYR A 26 28.14 12.90 -5.00
CA TYR A 26 28.93 12.06 -5.88
C TYR A 26 28.52 10.59 -5.72
N PHE A 27 28.39 9.86 -6.83
CA PHE A 27 28.06 8.44 -6.81
C PHE A 27 29.30 7.54 -6.91
N TYR A 28 29.38 6.55 -6.03
CA TYR A 28 30.51 5.64 -5.90
C TYR A 28 30.11 4.17 -5.98
N ASN A 29 30.62 3.49 -7.01
CA ASN A 29 30.28 2.08 -7.30
C ASN A 29 30.78 1.08 -6.25
N ASN A 30 31.88 1.39 -5.55
CA ASN A 30 32.52 0.47 -4.59
C ASN A 30 32.29 0.90 -3.13
N TYR A 31 31.17 1.58 -2.84
CA TYR A 31 30.78 1.85 -1.45
C TYR A 31 30.14 0.61 -0.80
N VAL A 32 29.28 -0.08 -1.54
CA VAL A 32 28.51 -1.23 -1.06
C VAL A 32 28.96 -2.52 -1.75
N LYS A 33 29.16 -3.58 -0.96
CA LYS A 33 29.44 -4.93 -1.43
C LYS A 33 28.15 -5.67 -1.76
N SER A 34 27.19 -5.66 -0.84
CA SER A 34 25.88 -6.30 -1.00
C SER A 34 24.85 -5.76 0.00
N TYR A 35 23.59 -6.08 -0.24
CA TYR A 35 22.49 -5.89 0.70
C TYR A 35 22.00 -7.24 1.20
N SER A 36 21.53 -7.31 2.45
CA SER A 36 20.97 -8.51 3.06
C SER A 36 19.88 -8.16 4.07
N ASN A 37 19.17 -9.17 4.59
CA ASN A 37 18.12 -9.02 5.60
C ASN A 37 17.04 -7.98 5.21
N CYS A 38 16.67 -7.92 3.94
CA CYS A 38 15.66 -6.98 3.46
C CYS A 38 14.25 -7.40 3.86
N SER A 39 13.52 -6.47 4.46
CA SER A 39 12.12 -6.64 4.85
C SER A 39 11.37 -5.34 4.60
N ILE A 40 10.25 -5.42 3.88
CA ILE A 40 9.26 -4.36 3.78
C ILE A 40 7.88 -4.97 4.03
N LYS A 41 7.13 -4.38 4.96
CA LYS A 41 5.85 -4.93 5.42
C LYS A 41 4.84 -3.82 5.66
N VAL A 42 3.58 -4.10 5.35
CA VAL A 42 2.49 -3.22 5.72
C VAL A 42 1.93 -3.61 7.08
N LEU A 43 1.90 -2.66 8.00
CA LEU A 43 1.33 -2.84 9.33
C LEU A 43 -0.20 -2.72 9.32
N ASP A 44 -0.86 -3.02 10.43
CA ASP A 44 -2.33 -2.97 10.52
C ASP A 44 -2.89 -1.54 10.43
N ASP A 45 -2.10 -0.52 10.78
CA ASP A 45 -2.44 0.90 10.65
C ASP A 45 -2.16 1.48 9.25
N ASN A 46 -1.88 0.62 8.26
CA ASN A 46 -1.46 0.97 6.88
C ASN A 46 -0.08 1.65 6.80
N SER A 47 0.66 1.81 7.90
CA SER A 47 2.05 2.25 7.82
C SER A 47 2.93 1.17 7.21
N VAL A 48 4.07 1.56 6.64
CA VAL A 48 5.01 0.63 6.00
C VAL A 48 6.28 0.55 6.84
N ASP A 49 6.58 -0.62 7.38
CA ASP A 49 7.81 -0.94 8.10
C ASP A 49 8.88 -1.44 7.13
N ILE A 50 10.07 -0.83 7.17
CA ILE A 50 11.17 -1.11 6.26
C ILE A 50 12.45 -1.34 7.05
N SER A 51 13.16 -2.42 6.73
CA SER A 51 14.50 -2.67 7.24
C SER A 51 15.37 -3.40 6.23
N PHE A 52 16.68 -3.14 6.29
CA PHE A 52 17.68 -3.84 5.50
C PHE A 52 19.07 -3.68 6.12
N ARG A 53 19.97 -4.60 5.76
CA ARG A 53 21.39 -4.52 6.08
C ARG A 53 22.19 -4.20 4.84
N VAL A 54 23.13 -3.27 4.98
CA VAL A 54 24.12 -2.92 3.97
C VAL A 54 25.46 -3.50 4.39
N ASN A 55 26.07 -4.33 3.55
CA ASN A 55 27.42 -4.81 3.75
C ASN A 55 28.37 -3.89 2.96
N LEU A 56 29.20 -3.16 3.69
CA LEU A 56 30.07 -2.15 3.10
C LEU A 56 31.27 -2.79 2.39
N ALA A 57 31.91 -2.04 1.50
CA ALA A 57 33.16 -2.46 0.89
C ALA A 57 34.29 -2.53 1.94
N ASP A 58 35.24 -3.43 1.70
CA ASP A 58 36.34 -3.68 2.61
C ASP A 58 37.26 -2.45 2.68
N ASN A 59 37.75 -2.13 3.89
CA ASN A 59 38.74 -1.08 4.15
C ASN A 59 38.31 0.37 3.84
N LEU A 60 37.02 0.69 3.66
CA LEU A 60 36.56 2.09 3.44
C LEU A 60 37.11 3.09 4.48
N PHE A 61 37.16 2.69 5.75
CA PHE A 61 37.60 3.57 6.85
C PHE A 61 39.07 3.39 7.25
N ASN A 62 39.78 2.41 6.68
CA ASN A 62 41.16 2.09 7.05
C ASN A 62 42.16 2.75 6.09
N LEU A 63 42.69 3.92 6.45
CA LEU A 63 43.58 4.71 5.59
C LEU A 63 44.79 3.94 5.06
N GLN A 64 45.37 3.04 5.85
CA GLN A 64 46.53 2.25 5.43
C GLN A 64 46.19 1.25 4.32
N LYS A 65 44.94 0.77 4.29
CA LYS A 65 44.46 -0.26 3.35
C LYS A 65 43.47 0.28 2.31
N ALA A 66 43.00 1.52 2.45
CA ALA A 66 41.98 2.15 1.61
C ALA A 66 42.53 2.64 0.26
N GLY A 67 43.80 2.39 -0.08
CA GLY A 67 44.51 3.07 -1.19
C GLY A 67 43.74 3.18 -2.51
N LYS A 68 43.00 2.13 -2.92
CA LYS A 68 42.13 2.17 -4.11
C LYS A 68 40.95 3.14 -3.95
N HIS A 69 40.27 3.11 -2.81
CA HIS A 69 39.16 4.01 -2.50
C HIS A 69 39.61 5.47 -2.49
N LEU A 70 40.73 5.77 -1.81
CA LEU A 70 41.26 7.13 -1.69
C LEU A 70 41.56 7.75 -3.07
N ARG A 71 42.18 6.99 -3.99
CA ARG A 71 42.44 7.46 -5.36
C ARG A 71 41.16 7.73 -6.14
N GLN A 72 40.19 6.81 -6.06
CA GLN A 72 38.92 6.96 -6.77
C GLN A 72 38.10 8.14 -6.24
N TRP A 73 38.09 8.38 -4.93
CA TRP A 73 37.42 9.55 -4.35
C TRP A 73 38.10 10.84 -4.78
N GLN A 74 39.43 10.87 -4.79
CA GLN A 74 40.21 12.02 -5.26
C GLN A 74 39.86 12.39 -6.71
N GLU A 75 39.78 11.40 -7.60
CA GLU A 75 39.36 11.57 -9.00
C GLU A 75 37.92 12.06 -9.11
N LEU A 76 36.99 11.46 -8.34
CA LEU A 76 35.57 11.80 -8.37
C LEU A 76 35.29 13.25 -7.97
N ILE A 77 35.92 13.72 -6.89
CA ILE A 77 35.73 15.09 -6.38
C ILE A 77 36.70 16.10 -7.00
N LYS A 78 37.58 15.66 -7.92
CA LYS A 78 38.61 16.48 -8.57
C LYS A 78 39.49 17.24 -7.58
N SER A 79 39.91 16.58 -6.51
CA SER A 79 40.75 17.18 -5.46
C SER A 79 42.23 16.91 -5.69
N GLU A 80 43.08 17.89 -5.42
CA GLU A 80 44.54 17.70 -5.40
C GLU A 80 45.04 16.94 -4.16
N ARG A 81 44.20 16.88 -3.12
CA ARG A 81 44.51 16.23 -1.83
C ARG A 81 43.66 15.00 -1.63
N ILE A 82 44.23 14.01 -0.94
CA ILE A 82 43.50 12.84 -0.47
C ILE A 82 42.60 13.26 0.70
N ILE A 83 41.29 13.09 0.53
CA ILE A 83 40.28 13.39 1.55
C ILE A 83 39.63 12.07 1.97
N PRO A 84 39.76 11.66 3.24
CA PRO A 84 39.21 10.40 3.70
C PRO A 84 37.72 10.49 4.04
N LEU A 85 37.08 9.33 4.06
CA LEU A 85 35.70 9.17 4.53
C LEU A 85 35.62 9.37 6.04
N SER A 86 34.67 10.19 6.47
CA SER A 86 34.36 10.38 7.89
C SER A 86 33.89 9.07 8.52
N ARG A 87 34.46 8.75 9.69
CA ARG A 87 34.05 7.59 10.51
C ARG A 87 32.82 7.85 11.36
N ASN A 88 32.41 9.12 11.44
CA ASN A 88 31.37 9.61 12.35
C ASN A 88 30.10 9.99 11.59
N ASN A 89 30.11 9.94 10.26
CA ASN A 89 28.98 10.32 9.43
C ASN A 89 28.55 9.18 8.52
N ALA A 90 27.23 9.02 8.36
CA ALA A 90 26.62 8.19 7.35
C ALA A 90 25.53 8.99 6.62
N LEU A 91 25.24 8.59 5.38
CA LEU A 91 24.17 9.15 4.57
C LEU A 91 23.15 8.07 4.22
N LEU A 92 21.90 8.47 4.12
CA LEU A 92 20.83 7.67 3.54
C LEU A 92 20.04 8.50 2.53
N SER A 93 19.70 7.86 1.43
CA SER A 93 18.84 8.42 0.39
C SER A 93 17.68 7.48 0.17
N LEU A 94 16.46 8.00 0.30
CA LEU A 94 15.20 7.28 0.11
C LEU A 94 14.51 7.71 -1.19
N TYR A 95 13.93 6.74 -1.89
CA TYR A 95 13.29 6.89 -3.19
C TYR A 95 11.92 6.22 -3.12
N PHE A 96 10.86 7.00 -3.33
CA PHE A 96 9.48 6.52 -3.33
C PHE A 96 8.88 6.73 -4.72
N TYR A 97 8.05 5.79 -5.17
CA TYR A 97 7.44 5.83 -6.49
C TYR A 97 5.93 5.57 -6.43
N ASN A 98 5.19 6.25 -7.30
CA ASN A 98 3.77 6.05 -7.52
C ASN A 98 3.49 4.73 -8.25
N THR A 99 2.22 4.37 -8.34
CA THR A 99 1.75 3.17 -9.05
C THR A 99 2.16 3.14 -10.53
N ASP A 100 2.16 4.31 -11.18
CA ASP A 100 2.56 4.54 -12.58
C ASP A 100 4.08 4.54 -12.80
N GLY A 101 4.87 4.43 -11.72
CA GLY A 101 6.32 4.45 -11.76
C GLY A 101 6.95 5.85 -11.71
N SER A 102 6.16 6.91 -11.62
CA SER A 102 6.70 8.26 -11.41
C SER A 102 7.23 8.43 -9.97
N PRO A 103 8.29 9.24 -9.75
CA PRO A 103 8.77 9.53 -8.40
C PRO A 103 7.73 10.28 -7.56
N VAL A 104 7.63 9.94 -6.27
CA VAL A 104 6.84 10.72 -5.31
C VAL A 104 7.66 11.94 -4.89
N LEU A 105 7.19 13.13 -5.26
CA LEU A 105 7.91 14.39 -5.01
C LEU A 105 7.52 15.08 -3.69
N ASN A 106 6.37 14.72 -3.12
CA ASN A 106 5.79 15.43 -1.97
C ASN A 106 6.10 14.78 -0.62
N THR A 107 6.81 13.65 -0.59
CA THR A 107 7.19 12.99 0.67
C THR A 107 8.20 13.86 1.41
N GLN A 108 7.90 14.18 2.66
CA GLN A 108 8.76 14.98 3.51
C GLN A 108 9.47 14.11 4.54
N PHE A 109 10.54 14.63 5.14
CA PHE A 109 11.24 13.92 6.20
C PHE A 109 10.31 13.58 7.40
N GLY A 110 9.34 14.44 7.72
CA GLY A 110 8.37 14.20 8.79
C GLY A 110 7.41 13.02 8.57
N ASP A 111 7.31 12.52 7.34
CA ASP A 111 6.54 11.34 6.99
C ASP A 111 7.25 10.02 7.36
N ILE A 112 8.54 10.11 7.69
CA ILE A 112 9.39 9.00 8.10
C ILE A 112 9.53 9.00 9.62
N ARG A 113 9.16 7.88 10.25
CA ARG A 113 9.26 7.67 11.69
C ARG A 113 10.34 6.65 12.02
N ASP A 114 10.89 6.77 13.22
CA ASP A 114 11.85 5.81 13.79
C ASP A 114 13.06 5.47 12.91
N LEU A 115 13.44 6.41 12.03
CA LEU A 115 14.55 6.23 11.11
C LEU A 115 15.87 6.11 11.87
N LYS A 116 16.57 4.99 11.65
CA LYS A 116 17.84 4.67 12.30
C LYS A 116 18.82 4.02 11.34
N ILE A 117 20.10 4.33 11.53
CA ILE A 117 21.23 3.55 11.01
C ILE A 117 22.08 3.09 12.20
N ASN A 118 22.26 1.78 12.36
CA ASN A 118 22.99 1.20 13.50
C ASN A 118 22.50 1.74 14.86
N GLY A 119 21.19 2.00 14.98
CA GLY A 119 20.56 2.56 16.18
C GLY A 119 20.67 4.08 16.34
N VAL A 120 21.41 4.78 15.46
CA VAL A 120 21.59 6.24 15.48
C VAL A 120 20.48 6.90 14.67
N SER A 121 19.85 7.94 15.25
CA SER A 121 18.86 8.78 14.57
C SER A 121 19.52 9.90 13.75
N PRO A 122 18.85 10.41 12.71
CA PRO A 122 19.41 11.43 11.83
C PRO A 122 19.50 12.80 12.51
N GLU A 123 20.35 13.65 11.97
CA GLU A 123 20.43 15.05 12.37
C GLU A 123 19.14 15.80 11.97
N LYS A 124 18.63 16.64 12.89
CA LYS A 124 17.38 17.40 12.69
C LYS A 124 17.45 18.50 11.62
N SER A 125 18.62 18.71 11.02
CA SER A 125 18.92 19.85 10.16
C SER A 125 18.51 19.66 8.69
N ASN A 126 18.16 18.44 8.27
CA ASN A 126 17.88 18.15 6.86
C ASN A 126 16.43 17.72 6.58
N ASN A 127 15.74 18.47 5.71
CA ASN A 127 14.39 18.16 5.26
C ASN A 127 14.33 17.29 3.99
N THR A 128 15.47 17.00 3.34
CA THR A 128 15.48 16.14 2.13
C THR A 128 15.66 14.66 2.45
N LEU A 129 14.87 13.84 1.76
CA LEU A 129 14.99 12.39 1.79
C LEU A 129 16.17 11.87 0.95
N LYS A 130 16.79 12.71 0.12
CA LYS A 130 17.91 12.30 -0.75
C LYS A 130 19.27 12.37 -0.09
N GLN A 131 19.41 13.05 1.05
CA GLN A 131 20.71 13.22 1.71
C GLN A 131 20.54 13.26 3.23
N ILE A 132 19.85 12.29 3.81
CA ILE A 132 19.62 12.24 5.27
C ILE A 132 20.96 11.97 5.95
N ILE A 133 21.40 12.92 6.80
CA ILE A 133 22.70 12.87 7.48
C ILE A 133 22.52 12.25 8.86
N PHE A 134 23.42 11.32 9.19
CA PHE A 134 23.54 10.74 10.52
C PHE A 134 24.91 11.05 11.06
N HIS A 135 24.96 11.58 12.28
CA HIS A 135 26.20 11.85 12.98
C HIS A 135 26.26 11.06 14.29
N SER A 136 27.41 10.45 14.54
CA SER A 136 27.68 9.79 15.81
C SER A 136 29.14 10.00 16.20
N GLY A 137 29.36 10.48 17.42
CA GLY A 137 30.69 10.51 18.03
C GLY A 137 31.22 9.13 18.44
N SER A 138 30.43 8.07 18.29
CA SER A 138 30.80 6.69 18.60
C SER A 138 31.22 5.90 17.35
N ALA A 139 31.74 4.68 17.54
CA ALA A 139 32.14 3.79 16.44
C ALA A 139 30.96 3.19 15.62
N ALA A 140 29.77 3.77 15.69
CA ALA A 140 28.56 3.27 15.04
C ALA A 140 28.69 3.17 13.52
N PHE A 141 29.43 4.07 12.87
CA PHE A 141 29.62 4.05 11.41
C PHE A 141 30.99 3.52 10.96
N ASN A 142 31.87 3.17 11.91
CA ASN A 142 33.13 2.47 11.65
C ASN A 142 32.95 0.94 11.77
N GLN A 143 31.87 0.43 11.17
CA GLN A 143 31.50 -0.98 11.17
C GLN A 143 31.52 -1.51 9.73
N PRO A 144 31.70 -2.82 9.50
CA PRO A 144 31.66 -3.40 8.15
C PRO A 144 30.25 -3.45 7.55
N TYR A 145 29.22 -3.11 8.34
CA TYR A 145 27.84 -3.08 7.87
C TYR A 145 27.02 -1.95 8.52
N TYR A 146 25.96 -1.55 7.84
CA TYR A 146 24.90 -0.69 8.35
C TYR A 146 23.59 -1.47 8.46
N SER A 147 22.88 -1.33 9.57
CA SER A 147 21.52 -1.82 9.78
C SER A 147 20.58 -0.62 9.71
N VAL A 148 19.73 -0.59 8.69
CA VAL A 148 18.80 0.51 8.44
C VAL A 148 17.38 0.04 8.78
N SER A 149 16.63 0.88 9.48
CA SER A 149 15.21 0.66 9.77
C SER A 149 14.44 1.97 9.85
N PHE A 150 13.20 1.98 9.36
CA PHE A 150 12.28 3.11 9.47
C PHE A 150 10.83 2.70 9.15
N ASN A 151 9.90 3.56 9.55
CA ASN A 151 8.49 3.44 9.22
C ASN A 151 8.05 4.61 8.35
N VAL A 152 7.21 4.35 7.36
CA VAL A 152 6.57 5.38 6.53
C VAL A 152 5.10 5.45 6.89
N ALA A 153 4.59 6.65 7.15
CA ALA A 153 3.19 6.83 7.53
C ALA A 153 2.23 6.42 6.39
N ALA A 154 1.05 5.93 6.77
CA ALA A 154 0.05 5.38 5.86
C ALA A 154 -0.39 6.34 4.74
N ASN A 155 -0.57 7.62 5.08
CA ASN A 155 -1.08 8.66 4.19
C ASN A 155 -0.10 9.09 3.08
N VAL A 156 1.09 8.51 3.06
CA VAL A 156 2.23 8.97 2.25
C VAL A 156 2.35 8.14 0.97
N LEU A 157 2.04 6.85 1.04
CA LEU A 157 2.32 5.89 -0.02
C LEU A 157 1.03 5.30 -0.58
N LYS A 158 0.67 5.68 -1.81
CA LYS A 158 -0.37 4.97 -2.58
C LYS A 158 0.13 3.64 -3.16
N SER A 159 1.44 3.57 -3.44
CA SER A 159 2.14 2.37 -3.88
C SER A 159 3.37 2.15 -3.01
N ILE A 160 3.65 0.89 -2.72
CA ILE A 160 4.78 0.51 -1.89
C ILE A 160 5.92 0.10 -2.83
N ARG A 161 6.52 1.12 -3.43
CA ARG A 161 7.72 1.01 -4.27
C ARG A 161 8.81 1.87 -3.65
N VAL A 162 9.73 1.20 -2.97
CA VAL A 162 10.79 1.88 -2.20
C VAL A 162 12.15 1.43 -2.70
N GLY A 163 12.98 2.42 -3.03
CA GLY A 163 14.41 2.27 -3.23
C GLY A 163 15.18 3.03 -2.15
N ALA A 164 16.35 2.54 -1.79
CA ALA A 164 17.25 3.21 -0.88
C ALA A 164 18.71 3.06 -1.32
N THR A 165 19.55 4.04 -0.99
CA THR A 165 21.01 3.89 -1.05
C THR A 165 21.65 4.54 0.16
N VAL A 166 22.85 4.11 0.50
CA VAL A 166 23.63 4.67 1.61
C VAL A 166 24.92 5.30 1.13
N GLY A 167 25.50 6.11 1.98
CA GLY A 167 26.74 6.81 1.70
C GLY A 167 27.43 7.32 2.95
N GLY A 168 28.34 8.24 2.76
CA GLY A 168 29.05 8.93 3.82
C GLY A 168 29.59 10.28 3.33
N ILE A 169 30.33 10.95 4.20
CA ILE A 169 30.83 12.32 3.95
C ILE A 169 32.35 12.31 3.95
N LEU A 170 32.96 12.81 2.88
CA LEU A 170 34.39 13.11 2.84
C LEU A 170 34.59 14.50 3.44
N ILE A 171 35.45 14.63 4.45
CA ILE A 171 35.68 15.92 5.14
C ILE A 171 37.13 16.33 4.99
N ALA A 172 37.37 17.45 4.31
CA ALA A 172 38.70 18.03 4.17
C ALA A 172 39.13 18.65 5.51
N SER A 173 40.09 18.04 6.21
CA SER A 173 40.50 18.47 7.56
C SER A 173 40.93 19.94 7.65
N SER A 174 41.51 20.49 6.57
CA SER A 174 42.05 21.85 6.53
C SER A 174 41.00 22.94 6.24
N THR A 175 40.02 22.66 5.39
CA THR A 175 39.01 23.64 4.97
C THR A 175 37.63 23.38 5.58
N LYS A 176 37.45 22.23 6.23
CA LYS A 176 36.15 21.70 6.68
C LYS A 176 35.13 21.54 5.55
N GLN A 177 35.59 21.53 4.29
CA GLN A 177 34.74 21.29 3.14
C GLN A 177 34.24 19.85 3.13
N GLU A 178 32.94 19.69 2.89
CA GLU A 178 32.24 18.41 2.88
C GLU A 178 31.89 18.00 1.45
N TYR A 179 32.10 16.72 1.13
CA TYR A 179 31.65 16.11 -0.12
C TYR A 179 30.78 14.90 0.21
N PHE A 180 29.51 14.98 -0.20
CA PHE A 180 28.55 13.89 -0.02
C PHE A 180 28.81 12.78 -1.03
N LEU A 181 29.01 11.56 -0.56
CA LEU A 181 29.30 10.40 -1.38
C LEU A 181 28.22 9.34 -1.16
N LEU A 182 27.43 9.03 -2.18
CA LEU A 182 26.41 7.98 -2.16
C LEU A 182 26.87 6.75 -2.94
N SER A 183 26.35 5.57 -2.58
CA SER A 183 26.57 4.39 -3.41
C SER A 183 25.73 4.45 -4.68
N SER A 184 26.34 4.12 -5.81
CA SER A 184 25.62 3.86 -7.06
C SER A 184 24.83 2.55 -7.02
N LYS A 185 25.06 1.69 -6.02
CA LYS A 185 24.31 0.46 -5.80
C LYS A 185 23.31 0.70 -4.68
N GLY A 186 22.04 0.77 -5.01
CA GLY A 186 20.94 0.82 -4.06
C GLY A 186 20.28 -0.53 -3.83
N VAL A 187 19.28 -0.52 -2.96
CA VAL A 187 18.43 -1.66 -2.63
C VAL A 187 16.96 -1.31 -2.83
N SER A 188 16.22 -2.27 -3.34
CA SER A 188 14.77 -2.33 -3.27
C SER A 188 14.33 -3.70 -2.77
N PHE A 189 13.04 -3.99 -2.85
CA PHE A 189 12.45 -5.20 -2.32
C PHE A 189 11.71 -5.96 -3.42
N ASN A 190 11.73 -7.28 -3.35
CA ASN A 190 10.90 -8.11 -4.21
C ASN A 190 9.39 -7.90 -3.93
N SER A 191 8.53 -8.48 -4.74
CA SER A 191 7.07 -8.35 -4.60
C SER A 191 6.49 -8.93 -3.31
N LEU A 192 7.23 -9.81 -2.62
CA LEU A 192 6.84 -10.37 -1.32
C LEU A 192 7.42 -9.59 -0.13
N GLY A 193 8.31 -8.63 -0.40
CA GLY A 193 8.92 -7.78 0.60
C GLY A 193 9.93 -8.45 1.51
N ASN A 194 10.47 -9.61 1.15
CA ASN A 194 11.35 -10.43 2.00
C ASN A 194 12.74 -10.71 1.39
N GLN A 195 13.03 -10.18 0.20
CA GLN A 195 14.34 -10.31 -0.45
C GLN A 195 14.81 -8.96 -0.96
N CYS A 196 16.13 -8.80 -1.02
CA CYS A 196 16.79 -7.62 -1.57
C CYS A 196 16.81 -7.69 -3.09
N GLU A 197 16.39 -6.62 -3.73
CA GLU A 197 16.50 -6.41 -5.17
C GLU A 197 17.48 -5.26 -5.45
N SER A 198 18.13 -5.32 -6.62
CA SER A 198 19.03 -4.24 -7.03
C SER A 198 18.23 -2.99 -7.41
N PHE A 199 18.68 -1.83 -6.93
CA PHE A 199 18.11 -0.54 -7.30
C PHE A 199 19.21 0.41 -7.74
N ASP A 200 19.02 1.11 -8.86
CA ASP A 200 19.94 2.16 -9.30
C ASP A 200 19.34 3.54 -8.97
N PRO A 201 19.92 4.27 -7.99
CA PRO A 201 19.41 5.58 -7.59
C PRO A 201 19.53 6.66 -8.67
N GLN A 202 20.30 6.43 -9.74
CA GLN A 202 20.56 7.40 -10.80
C GLN A 202 19.66 7.24 -12.02
N LEU A 203 19.07 6.05 -12.24
CA LEU A 203 18.25 5.79 -13.43
C LEU A 203 16.82 6.34 -13.32
N GLY A 204 16.35 6.62 -12.10
CA GLY A 204 14.97 7.08 -11.89
C GLY A 204 13.90 6.03 -12.21
N ILE A 205 14.30 4.76 -12.39
CA ILE A 205 13.38 3.65 -12.70
C ILE A 205 12.77 3.13 -11.40
N ALA A 206 11.44 3.01 -11.38
CA ALA A 206 10.73 2.51 -10.21
C ALA A 206 11.03 1.01 -9.96
N PRO A 207 11.30 0.61 -8.72
CA PRO A 207 11.48 -0.80 -8.37
C PRO A 207 10.14 -1.56 -8.41
N PRO A 208 10.17 -2.90 -8.29
CA PRO A 208 8.97 -3.71 -8.16
C PRO A 208 8.04 -3.22 -7.04
N THR A 209 6.73 -3.36 -7.23
CA THR A 209 5.74 -3.06 -6.18
C THR A 209 5.63 -4.21 -5.21
N LEU A 210 5.55 -3.91 -3.91
CA LEU A 210 5.12 -4.89 -2.91
C LEU A 210 3.66 -5.30 -3.17
N SER A 211 3.43 -6.61 -3.32
CA SER A 211 2.09 -7.19 -3.34
C SER A 211 1.66 -7.49 -1.91
N VAL A 212 0.46 -7.02 -1.56
CA VAL A 212 -0.15 -7.26 -0.25
C VAL A 212 -1.45 -8.01 -0.49
N ASP A 213 -1.59 -9.15 0.16
CA ASP A 213 -2.84 -9.90 0.12
C ASP A 213 -3.95 -9.07 0.79
N PRO A 214 -5.09 -8.86 0.11
CA PRO A 214 -6.16 -8.06 0.66
C PRO A 214 -6.77 -8.78 1.87
N LYS A 215 -6.81 -8.08 3.01
CA LYS A 215 -7.62 -8.50 4.17
C LYS A 215 -9.05 -8.03 3.95
N PHE A 216 -9.92 -8.95 3.53
CA PHE A 216 -11.33 -8.67 3.33
C PHE A 216 -12.10 -8.61 4.66
N ARG A 217 -12.99 -7.63 4.78
CA ARG A 217 -14.02 -7.58 5.82
C ARG A 217 -15.38 -7.46 5.16
N LEU A 218 -16.31 -8.30 5.59
CA LEU A 218 -17.68 -8.29 5.10
C LEU A 218 -18.55 -7.53 6.08
N THR A 219 -19.35 -6.60 5.57
CA THR A 219 -20.45 -6.00 6.33
C THR A 219 -21.75 -6.41 5.66
N SER A 220 -22.43 -7.37 6.28
CA SER A 220 -23.81 -7.78 5.98
C SER A 220 -24.25 -8.70 7.10
N GLU A 221 -25.25 -8.30 7.88
CA GLU A 221 -25.67 -9.06 9.07
C GLU A 221 -26.82 -10.00 8.76
N THR A 222 -27.96 -9.47 8.31
CA THR A 222 -29.17 -10.27 8.06
C THR A 222 -30.03 -9.61 6.98
N TRP A 223 -30.48 -10.40 6.01
CA TRP A 223 -31.42 -9.96 4.98
C TRP A 223 -32.84 -10.33 5.40
N GLN A 224 -33.47 -9.44 6.16
CA GLN A 224 -34.85 -9.65 6.58
C GLN A 224 -35.81 -9.26 5.46
N LEU A 225 -36.61 -10.23 4.99
CA LEU A 225 -37.68 -10.01 4.04
C LEU A 225 -38.91 -9.45 4.75
N LYS A 226 -39.71 -8.63 4.05
CA LYS A 226 -41.05 -8.27 4.52
C LYS A 226 -41.92 -9.53 4.56
N THR A 227 -42.96 -9.50 5.38
CA THR A 227 -43.99 -10.54 5.41
C THR A 227 -44.56 -10.73 4.01
N VAL A 228 -44.62 -11.98 3.57
CA VAL A 228 -45.17 -12.37 2.27
C VAL A 228 -46.54 -12.99 2.54
N ASP A 229 -47.54 -12.53 1.81
CA ASP A 229 -48.88 -13.14 1.81
C ASP A 229 -48.79 -14.52 1.15
N LEU A 230 -49.25 -15.56 1.86
CA LEU A 230 -49.10 -16.94 1.40
C LEU A 230 -49.95 -17.21 0.16
N ASP A 231 -51.19 -16.72 0.12
CA ASP A 231 -52.09 -16.96 -1.01
C ASP A 231 -51.53 -16.32 -2.28
N HIS A 232 -51.04 -15.08 -2.18
CA HIS A 232 -50.41 -14.40 -3.30
C HIS A 232 -49.09 -15.08 -3.75
N LEU A 233 -48.32 -15.64 -2.81
CA LEU A 233 -47.13 -16.42 -3.15
C LEU A 233 -47.51 -17.71 -3.90
N LEU A 234 -48.50 -18.45 -3.38
CA LEU A 234 -49.00 -19.68 -3.97
C LEU A 234 -49.61 -19.44 -5.35
N ASP A 235 -50.38 -18.36 -5.54
CA ASP A 235 -50.94 -17.96 -6.83
C ASP A 235 -49.84 -17.61 -7.84
N SER A 236 -48.82 -16.85 -7.43
CA SER A 236 -47.67 -16.55 -8.28
C SER A 236 -46.93 -17.84 -8.69
N ILE A 237 -46.75 -18.76 -7.73
CA ILE A 237 -46.06 -20.02 -7.94
C ILE A 237 -46.85 -20.96 -8.86
N ALA A 238 -48.16 -21.09 -8.65
CA ALA A 238 -49.05 -21.94 -9.45
C ALA A 238 -49.09 -21.49 -10.92
N ASN A 239 -48.95 -20.18 -11.17
CA ASN A 239 -48.85 -19.60 -12.51
C ASN A 239 -47.42 -19.66 -13.11
N GLY A 240 -46.48 -20.35 -12.45
CA GLY A 240 -45.09 -20.48 -12.90
C GLY A 240 -44.29 -19.18 -12.84
N GLN A 241 -44.77 -18.17 -12.11
CA GLN A 241 -44.14 -16.86 -11.98
C GLN A 241 -43.29 -16.76 -10.71
N SER A 242 -42.21 -15.97 -10.79
CA SER A 242 -41.40 -15.66 -9.61
C SER A 242 -42.01 -14.53 -8.80
N PHE A 243 -42.09 -14.67 -7.49
CA PHE A 243 -42.56 -13.63 -6.59
C PHE A 243 -41.40 -12.74 -6.11
N HIS A 244 -41.53 -11.41 -6.17
CA HIS A 244 -40.51 -10.52 -5.62
C HIS A 244 -40.70 -10.36 -4.11
N ALA A 245 -39.72 -10.81 -3.32
CA ALA A 245 -39.70 -10.62 -1.87
C ALA A 245 -38.89 -9.35 -1.51
N PRO A 246 -39.55 -8.25 -1.10
CA PRO A 246 -38.85 -7.03 -0.74
C PRO A 246 -38.18 -7.17 0.64
N LEU A 247 -37.04 -6.48 0.82
CA LEU A 247 -36.35 -6.39 2.11
C LEU A 247 -37.04 -5.36 3.01
N VAL A 248 -36.98 -5.58 4.34
CA VAL A 248 -37.44 -4.62 5.34
C VAL A 248 -36.59 -3.34 5.28
N ASN A 249 -35.26 -3.48 5.25
CA ASN A 249 -34.33 -2.37 5.17
C ASN A 249 -33.28 -2.57 4.05
N PRO A 250 -33.59 -2.16 2.81
CA PRO A 250 -32.69 -2.38 1.67
C PRO A 250 -31.31 -1.72 1.79
N ILE A 251 -31.19 -0.61 2.54
CA ILE A 251 -29.92 0.14 2.68
C ILE A 251 -28.96 -0.62 3.61
N VAL A 252 -29.47 -1.09 4.75
CA VAL A 252 -28.65 -1.83 5.74
C VAL A 252 -28.39 -3.27 5.29
N SER A 253 -29.27 -3.84 4.45
CA SER A 253 -29.08 -5.18 3.87
C SER A 253 -28.10 -5.22 2.68
N ARG A 254 -27.32 -4.16 2.41
CA ARG A 254 -26.29 -4.21 1.36
C ARG A 254 -25.19 -5.20 1.76
N PHE A 255 -24.76 -5.99 0.79
CA PHE A 255 -23.54 -6.79 0.90
C PHE A 255 -22.36 -5.92 0.52
N CYS A 256 -21.51 -5.57 1.48
CA CYS A 256 -20.32 -4.79 1.20
C CYS A 256 -19.03 -5.52 1.57
N LEU A 257 -18.09 -5.47 0.65
CA LEU A 257 -16.73 -5.95 0.79
C LEU A 257 -15.83 -4.76 1.05
N HIS A 258 -15.26 -4.71 2.25
CA HIS A 258 -14.21 -3.76 2.62
C HIS A 258 -12.86 -4.43 2.46
N TYR A 259 -11.90 -3.70 1.90
CA TYR A 259 -10.53 -4.19 1.77
C TYR A 259 -9.53 -3.03 1.83
N ARG A 260 -8.33 -3.35 2.29
CA ARG A 260 -7.17 -2.48 2.10
C ARG A 260 -6.77 -2.54 0.64
N SER A 261 -6.67 -1.39 0.00
CA SER A 261 -6.29 -1.21 -1.42
C SER A 261 -4.79 -1.00 -1.60
N MET A 262 -4.08 -0.53 -0.57
CA MET A 262 -2.63 -0.32 -0.64
C MET A 262 -1.88 -1.64 -0.87
N GLY A 263 -1.07 -1.68 -1.93
CA GLY A 263 -0.28 -2.86 -2.30
C GLY A 263 -1.10 -3.98 -2.96
N VAL A 264 -2.40 -3.79 -3.18
CA VAL A 264 -3.22 -4.79 -3.86
C VAL A 264 -2.79 -4.93 -5.32
N SER A 265 -2.41 -6.15 -5.67
CA SER A 265 -2.05 -6.55 -7.01
C SER A 265 -3.29 -6.53 -7.92
N GLY A 266 -3.08 -6.33 -9.22
CA GLY A 266 -4.19 -6.15 -10.17
C GLY A 266 -5.02 -7.42 -10.45
N TYR A 267 -4.91 -8.44 -9.60
CA TYR A 267 -5.60 -9.71 -9.72
C TYR A 267 -7.11 -9.52 -9.65
N ARG A 268 -7.82 -10.42 -10.34
CA ARG A 268 -9.25 -10.55 -10.17
C ARG A 268 -9.51 -11.49 -9.00
N TYR A 269 -10.61 -11.24 -8.30
CA TYR A 269 -11.05 -12.11 -7.22
C TYR A 269 -12.42 -12.67 -7.60
N MET A 270 -12.59 -13.97 -7.44
CA MET A 270 -13.86 -14.63 -7.61
C MET A 270 -14.66 -14.56 -6.31
N ILE A 271 -15.88 -14.06 -6.38
CA ILE A 271 -16.91 -14.20 -5.36
C ILE A 271 -17.84 -15.34 -5.76
N LYS A 272 -18.04 -16.28 -4.84
CA LYS A 272 -19.08 -17.31 -4.92
C LYS A 272 -19.86 -17.37 -3.60
N ALA A 273 -21.09 -17.85 -3.67
CA ALA A 273 -21.89 -18.11 -2.48
C ALA A 273 -22.36 -19.58 -2.45
N SER A 274 -22.32 -20.19 -1.28
CA SER A 274 -23.02 -21.43 -0.96
C SER A 274 -24.09 -21.16 0.09
N ASN A 275 -24.98 -22.11 0.33
CA ASN A 275 -26.00 -22.01 1.36
C ASN A 275 -26.02 -23.24 2.28
N LEU A 276 -26.56 -23.06 3.49
CA LEU A 276 -26.64 -24.12 4.49
C LEU A 276 -27.72 -25.14 4.16
N ASN A 277 -28.82 -24.71 3.56
CA ASN A 277 -29.96 -25.58 3.26
C ASN A 277 -29.80 -26.44 1.99
N GLY A 278 -28.72 -26.25 1.23
CA GLY A 278 -28.45 -26.92 -0.04
C GLY A 278 -29.20 -26.33 -1.22
N LEU A 279 -28.85 -26.78 -2.44
CA LEU A 279 -29.45 -26.32 -3.68
C LEU A 279 -30.61 -27.21 -4.14
N ALA A 280 -31.59 -26.62 -4.81
CA ALA A 280 -32.73 -27.30 -5.40
C ALA A 280 -32.79 -27.19 -6.93
N GLY A 281 -33.59 -28.08 -7.54
CA GLY A 281 -33.93 -28.08 -8.95
C GLY A 281 -32.71 -28.05 -9.86
N ASN A 282 -31.85 -29.08 -9.84
CA ASN A 282 -30.59 -29.15 -10.60
C ASN A 282 -29.64 -27.97 -10.35
N ASN A 283 -29.41 -27.62 -9.08
CA ASN A 283 -28.52 -26.53 -8.65
C ASN A 283 -28.95 -25.12 -9.15
N GLN A 284 -30.23 -24.92 -9.41
CA GLN A 284 -30.74 -23.65 -9.95
C GLN A 284 -31.22 -22.67 -8.87
N TYR A 285 -31.57 -23.17 -7.69
CA TYR A 285 -32.18 -22.37 -6.62
C TYR A 285 -31.51 -22.63 -5.28
N PHE A 286 -31.42 -21.60 -4.45
CA PHE A 286 -31.25 -21.76 -3.00
C PHE A 286 -32.60 -22.13 -2.36
N GLN A 287 -32.56 -22.53 -1.08
CA GLN A 287 -33.74 -23.00 -0.35
C GLN A 287 -33.87 -22.31 1.00
N LEU A 288 -34.99 -21.62 1.22
CA LEU A 288 -35.40 -21.24 2.57
C LEU A 288 -36.10 -22.47 3.20
N LYS A 289 -35.74 -22.81 4.44
CA LYS A 289 -36.39 -23.88 5.21
C LYS A 289 -37.22 -23.30 6.34
N GLU A 290 -38.39 -23.88 6.54
CA GLU A 290 -39.22 -23.60 7.69
C GLU A 290 -38.51 -24.01 8.98
N LYS A 291 -38.61 -23.18 10.03
CA LYS A 291 -37.97 -23.45 11.31
C LYS A 291 -38.55 -24.67 12.04
N GLU A 292 -39.86 -24.84 11.98
CA GLU A 292 -40.63 -25.82 12.78
C GLU A 292 -41.23 -26.95 11.94
N GLY A 293 -40.94 -27.00 10.63
CA GLY A 293 -41.50 -27.97 9.71
C GLY A 293 -40.54 -28.41 8.61
N HIS A 294 -41.08 -29.11 7.61
CA HIS A 294 -40.32 -29.69 6.50
C HIS A 294 -40.53 -28.95 5.17
N HIS A 295 -41.22 -27.81 5.21
CA HIS A 295 -41.53 -27.04 4.01
C HIS A 295 -40.34 -26.19 3.56
N THR A 296 -40.22 -26.00 2.25
CA THR A 296 -39.16 -25.22 1.63
C THR A 296 -39.73 -24.18 0.68
N ILE A 297 -38.99 -23.10 0.46
CA ILE A 297 -39.27 -22.11 -0.58
C ILE A 297 -37.99 -21.91 -1.39
N HIS A 298 -38.07 -22.10 -2.72
CA HIS A 298 -36.94 -21.87 -3.61
C HIS A 298 -36.73 -20.36 -3.81
N TYR A 299 -35.47 -19.92 -3.86
CA TYR A 299 -35.17 -18.52 -4.13
C TYR A 299 -33.89 -18.32 -4.95
N LYS A 300 -33.81 -17.14 -5.58
CA LYS A 300 -32.59 -16.60 -6.16
C LYS A 300 -32.33 -15.20 -5.65
N VAL A 301 -31.07 -14.80 -5.70
CA VAL A 301 -30.64 -13.46 -5.29
C VAL A 301 -29.91 -12.80 -6.46
N ARG A 302 -30.43 -11.64 -6.91
CA ARG A 302 -29.73 -10.76 -7.84
C ARG A 302 -29.00 -9.68 -7.06
N MET A 303 -27.68 -9.68 -7.17
CA MET A 303 -26.81 -8.72 -6.52
C MET A 303 -26.60 -7.53 -7.45
N LYS A 304 -27.13 -6.36 -7.07
CA LYS A 304 -27.03 -5.14 -7.88
C LYS A 304 -26.03 -4.15 -7.31
N ASN A 305 -24.98 -3.85 -8.07
CA ASN A 305 -24.09 -2.74 -7.79
C ASN A 305 -24.63 -1.48 -8.49
N ALA A 306 -24.79 -0.40 -7.72
CA ALA A 306 -25.36 0.85 -8.24
C ALA A 306 -24.34 1.66 -9.05
N ASP A 307 -23.06 1.53 -8.70
CA ASP A 307 -21.95 2.31 -9.26
C ASP A 307 -21.38 1.65 -10.52
N ASN A 308 -21.53 0.33 -10.64
CA ASN A 308 -21.09 -0.44 -11.80
C ASN A 308 -22.06 -1.59 -12.10
N THR A 309 -22.93 -1.41 -13.10
CA THR A 309 -23.88 -2.45 -13.50
C THR A 309 -23.22 -3.71 -14.07
N GLU A 310 -22.01 -3.61 -14.60
CA GLU A 310 -21.24 -4.78 -15.04
C GLU A 310 -20.82 -5.63 -13.84
N ALA A 311 -20.77 -5.08 -12.62
CA ALA A 311 -20.46 -5.82 -11.41
C ALA A 311 -21.66 -6.62 -10.86
N ASN A 312 -22.82 -6.59 -11.50
CA ASN A 312 -23.98 -7.38 -11.11
C ASN A 312 -23.74 -8.89 -11.29
N PHE A 313 -24.42 -9.71 -10.48
CA PHE A 313 -24.42 -11.18 -10.58
C PHE A 313 -25.66 -11.81 -9.94
N GLU A 314 -26.00 -13.04 -10.32
CA GLU A 314 -27.13 -13.82 -9.79
C GLU A 314 -26.65 -15.11 -9.10
N LEU A 315 -27.12 -15.34 -7.88
CA LEU A 315 -26.82 -16.56 -7.13
C LEU A 315 -28.03 -17.53 -7.19
N PRO A 316 -27.81 -18.87 -7.20
CA PRO A 316 -26.55 -19.59 -6.94
C PRO A 316 -25.60 -19.78 -8.13
N LYS A 317 -26.07 -19.56 -9.37
CA LYS A 317 -25.36 -20.02 -10.58
C LYS A 317 -24.10 -19.23 -10.93
N ASP A 318 -24.06 -17.94 -10.65
CA ASP A 318 -22.97 -17.09 -11.12
C ASP A 318 -21.82 -17.09 -10.12
N GLN A 319 -20.61 -17.24 -10.66
CA GLN A 319 -19.39 -16.80 -10.02
C GLN A 319 -19.03 -15.42 -10.54
N LYS A 320 -18.75 -14.48 -9.63
CA LYS A 320 -18.45 -13.11 -10.02
C LYS A 320 -16.98 -12.79 -9.84
N PHE A 321 -16.29 -12.50 -10.94
CA PHE A 321 -14.96 -11.91 -10.88
C PHE A 321 -15.07 -10.40 -10.66
N ILE A 322 -14.47 -9.92 -9.57
CA ILE A 322 -14.27 -8.51 -9.26
C ILE A 322 -12.81 -8.13 -9.47
N ARG A 323 -12.56 -6.86 -9.74
CA ARG A 323 -11.21 -6.28 -9.71
C ARG A 323 -11.18 -5.29 -8.55
N LEU A 324 -10.15 -5.39 -7.72
CA LEU A 324 -9.98 -4.48 -6.59
C LEU A 324 -9.41 -3.15 -7.09
N ASP A 325 -9.99 -2.07 -6.59
CA ASP A 325 -9.55 -0.71 -6.85
C ASP A 325 -8.28 -0.39 -6.05
N LYS A 326 -7.49 0.55 -6.59
CA LYS A 326 -6.18 0.95 -6.05
C LYS A 326 -6.12 2.43 -5.68
N ASN A 327 -7.28 3.06 -5.50
CA ASN A 327 -7.39 4.52 -5.57
C ASN A 327 -7.32 5.23 -4.20
N SER A 328 -7.60 4.53 -3.10
CA SER A 328 -7.51 5.05 -1.73
C SER A 328 -6.80 4.10 -0.75
N ASP A 329 -6.92 4.35 0.56
CA ASP A 329 -6.33 3.52 1.63
C ASP A 329 -7.21 2.33 2.00
N MET A 330 -8.53 2.55 2.03
CA MET A 330 -9.57 1.57 2.34
C MET A 330 -10.69 1.73 1.32
N GLU A 331 -10.94 0.67 0.57
CA GLU A 331 -11.96 0.64 -0.45
C GLU A 331 -13.16 -0.21 -0.02
N GLN A 332 -14.30 0.09 -0.62
CA GLN A 332 -15.53 -0.63 -0.37
C GLN A 332 -16.26 -0.90 -1.70
N MET A 333 -16.68 -2.14 -1.90
CA MET A 333 -17.55 -2.52 -2.99
C MET A 333 -18.86 -3.07 -2.43
N CYS A 334 -19.99 -2.54 -2.89
CA CYS A 334 -21.30 -2.87 -2.34
C CYS A 334 -22.30 -3.34 -3.39
N TRP A 335 -23.11 -4.32 -3.02
CA TRP A 335 -24.22 -4.82 -3.81
C TRP A 335 -25.51 -4.80 -2.99
N SER A 336 -26.61 -4.41 -3.64
CA SER A 336 -27.96 -4.47 -3.07
C SER A 336 -28.62 -5.78 -3.50
N PRO A 337 -28.96 -6.67 -2.56
CA PRO A 337 -29.62 -7.92 -2.89
C PRO A 337 -31.07 -7.68 -3.32
N ARG A 338 -31.52 -8.37 -4.38
CA ARG A 338 -32.92 -8.45 -4.77
C ARG A 338 -33.34 -9.92 -4.82
N MET A 339 -34.23 -10.29 -3.92
CA MET A 339 -34.68 -11.67 -3.77
C MET A 339 -35.95 -11.93 -4.58
N ARG A 340 -35.98 -13.10 -5.22
CA ARG A 340 -37.16 -13.65 -5.88
C ARG A 340 -37.38 -15.07 -5.41
N LEU A 341 -38.63 -15.36 -5.06
CA LEU A 341 -39.10 -16.68 -4.66
C LEU A 341 -39.66 -17.40 -5.89
N TYR A 342 -39.50 -18.72 -5.92
CA TYR A 342 -39.81 -19.59 -7.05
C TYR A 342 -40.63 -20.81 -6.62
N PRO A 343 -41.34 -21.45 -7.57
CA PRO A 343 -42.11 -22.66 -7.31
C PRO A 343 -41.33 -23.77 -6.61
N THR A 344 -41.99 -24.43 -5.66
CA THR A 344 -41.55 -25.66 -5.00
C THR A 344 -42.56 -26.78 -5.27
N ASP A 345 -42.07 -28.00 -5.46
CA ASP A 345 -42.92 -29.18 -5.66
C ASP A 345 -43.60 -29.65 -4.35
N THR A 346 -43.16 -29.11 -3.21
CA THR A 346 -43.71 -29.35 -1.87
C THR A 346 -44.66 -28.24 -1.45
N SER A 347 -45.66 -28.57 -0.62
CA SER A 347 -46.61 -27.60 -0.07
C SER A 347 -45.87 -26.49 0.68
N THR A 348 -45.99 -25.24 0.24
CA THR A 348 -45.57 -24.09 1.07
C THR A 348 -46.66 -23.82 2.10
N ASN A 349 -46.28 -23.52 3.35
CA ASN A 349 -47.24 -23.27 4.44
C ASN A 349 -46.94 -21.93 5.14
N ILE A 350 -47.86 -21.50 6.00
CA ILE A 350 -47.64 -20.36 6.88
C ILE A 350 -46.54 -20.73 7.88
N GLY A 351 -45.50 -19.91 7.97
CA GLY A 351 -44.40 -20.17 8.90
C GLY A 351 -43.24 -19.20 8.77
N HIS A 352 -42.21 -19.44 9.59
CA HIS A 352 -40.96 -18.69 9.54
C HIS A 352 -39.90 -19.47 8.76
N TYR A 353 -39.42 -18.87 7.69
CA TYR A 353 -38.46 -19.47 6.76
C TYR A 353 -37.11 -18.75 6.83
N SER A 354 -36.01 -19.51 6.81
CA SER A 354 -34.65 -18.96 6.87
C SER A 354 -33.63 -19.80 6.08
N ASP A 355 -32.51 -19.17 5.72
CA ASP A 355 -31.32 -19.79 5.14
C ASP A 355 -30.09 -18.95 5.52
N THR A 356 -28.91 -19.56 5.42
CA THR A 356 -27.62 -18.90 5.68
C THR A 356 -26.75 -19.01 4.44
N LEU A 357 -26.34 -17.86 3.90
CA LEU A 357 -25.41 -17.78 2.76
C LEU A 357 -23.97 -17.61 3.24
N ASN A 358 -23.07 -18.45 2.74
CA ASN A 358 -21.63 -18.35 2.96
C ASN A 358 -20.95 -17.81 1.72
N PHE A 359 -20.30 -16.65 1.82
CA PHE A 359 -19.54 -16.05 0.72
C PHE A 359 -18.07 -16.47 0.80
N THR A 360 -17.54 -16.97 -0.31
CA THR A 360 -16.12 -17.29 -0.46
C THR A 360 -15.50 -16.35 -1.49
N ILE A 361 -14.37 -15.75 -1.15
CA ILE A 361 -13.61 -14.86 -2.02
C ILE A 361 -12.23 -15.47 -2.21
N THR A 362 -11.86 -15.73 -3.46
CA THR A 362 -10.57 -16.34 -3.81
C THR A 362 -9.88 -15.54 -4.92
N PRO A 363 -8.56 -15.36 -4.89
CA PRO A 363 -7.83 -14.83 -6.04
C PRO A 363 -8.05 -15.73 -7.26
N GLU A 364 -8.09 -15.13 -8.45
CA GLU A 364 -8.03 -15.84 -9.73
C GLU A 364 -6.65 -16.53 -9.83
N ALA A 365 -6.68 -17.83 -10.15
CA ALA A 365 -5.50 -18.69 -10.18
C ALA A 365 -4.65 -18.47 -11.44
#